data_AF-A0A2W6TX91-F1
#
_entry.id   AF-A0A2W6TX91-F1
#
_cell.length_a   1.000
_cell.length_b   1.000
_cell.length_c   1.000
_cell.angle_alpha   90.00
_cell.angle_beta   90.00
_cell.angle_gamma   90.00
#
_symmetry.space_group_name_H-M   'P 1'
#
loop_
_entity.id
_entity.type
_entity.pdbx_description
1 polymer ?
#
loop_
_entity_poly.entity_id
_entity_poly.type
_entity_poly.pdbx_seq_one_letter_code
_entity_poly.pdbx_strand_id
1 'polypeptide(L)'
;MTNISACGAILCLVGITSSLWASAAPLPANWQMLPTAQQAPEKGLPSALQTPLLAKQQRPLDTVELLVALPFEQVLPVVQASLAPLGKFNAPVQRTRVAYMDHGWGNVLIARRPELKAEFIRRYRMPALQTAVEQGALLAEELPLREQRLQRDATVDAMSDKLAELQGSFASWQASAEQKHGVLGRAKSTIEVRVMQVDEALGKPATAISLSRTDDWPNPNGGIVDQLREFNVMGGGPSPRLSRRRVPEAVFTPVYDAVRALPGAALQIGVGASDWQLPAQADARIVEPTLTAPGGNKDATAAQRLLPFGSGDYYDMRPLADGSVLLLSSYPEALWRWAPGMGEKPQRLWQASADAGRAGLSVDPQGRTAWLAVQRQIVEYSLEQQRAIAHPLRWAAGVRQPISGGWKWTHDTQGRPVPYDHALDGGGAIRDVLRVLEPQATPSADGEPWIYTQRFDAPRQGVVGGYPGNSLVKPVRWDRSGQGFWIEDPAGLTQLDGTTGRVSRVLTLPRRFGKVDGNDDTGMAQWVPAPLGSAKGGWVAVGFVLMEGNRRDPGMHVVDLASGKLRYSLALPGLNALNAATASADGRPVIESQPLRLLGPAPAALGAAG
;
A
#
# COMPACT_ATOMS: atom_id res chain seq x y z
N MET A 1 73.89 -52.53 -50.93
CA MET A 1 74.78 -52.61 -49.75
C MET A 1 75.05 -51.20 -49.24
N THR A 2 74.73 -50.97 -47.97
CA THR A 2 75.26 -49.95 -47.03
C THR A 2 75.38 -48.46 -47.41
N ASN A 3 74.72 -47.66 -46.56
CA ASN A 3 75.21 -46.48 -45.81
C ASN A 3 74.85 -45.03 -46.21
N ILE A 4 74.01 -44.44 -45.35
CA ILE A 4 74.22 -43.27 -44.44
C ILE A 4 74.44 -41.85 -45.02
N SER A 5 73.78 -40.91 -44.31
CA SER A 5 73.97 -39.43 -44.18
C SER A 5 73.29 -38.54 -45.22
N ALA A 6 72.83 -37.33 -44.91
CA ALA A 6 72.51 -36.54 -43.69
C ALA A 6 72.14 -35.13 -44.19
N CYS A 7 71.36 -34.38 -43.40
CA CYS A 7 71.14 -32.92 -43.47
C CYS A 7 70.43 -32.37 -44.72
N GLY A 8 69.47 -31.45 -44.67
CA GLY A 8 68.89 -30.66 -43.58
C GLY A 8 68.20 -29.43 -44.19
N ALA A 9 66.96 -29.16 -43.77
CA ALA A 9 66.21 -27.89 -43.71
C ALA A 9 66.06 -27.04 -45.02
N ILE A 10 65.02 -26.23 -45.29
CA ILE A 10 64.15 -25.36 -44.48
C ILE A 10 62.88 -25.04 -45.33
N LEU A 11 61.73 -24.81 -44.66
CA LEU A 11 60.74 -23.71 -44.84
C LEU A 11 59.25 -24.12 -44.89
N CYS A 12 58.61 -23.82 -43.76
CA CYS A 12 57.34 -23.11 -43.59
C CYS A 12 56.04 -23.69 -44.17
N LEU A 13 55.17 -24.17 -43.28
CA LEU A 13 53.74 -23.87 -43.39
C LEU A 13 53.11 -23.66 -42.01
N VAL A 14 52.40 -22.54 -41.95
CA VAL A 14 51.82 -21.85 -40.80
C VAL A 14 50.72 -22.69 -40.15
N GLY A 15 50.74 -22.71 -38.82
CA GLY A 15 49.75 -23.36 -37.99
C GLY A 15 48.37 -22.71 -38.08
N ILE A 16 47.37 -23.54 -38.33
CA ILE A 16 45.96 -23.22 -38.08
C ILE A 16 45.67 -23.69 -36.66
N THR A 17 45.63 -22.76 -35.71
CA THR A 17 45.09 -23.00 -34.37
C THR A 17 43.57 -22.88 -34.44
N SER A 18 42.88 -24.01 -34.52
CA SER A 18 41.43 -24.09 -34.37
C SER A 18 41.07 -23.72 -32.93
N SER A 19 40.30 -22.64 -32.78
CA SER A 19 39.75 -22.18 -31.50
C SER A 19 38.79 -23.24 -30.94
N LEU A 20 39.09 -23.78 -29.76
CA LEU A 20 38.16 -24.60 -28.98
C LEU A 20 37.00 -23.71 -28.53
N TRP A 21 35.87 -23.81 -29.24
CA TRP A 21 34.58 -23.35 -28.74
C TRP A 21 34.16 -24.34 -27.65
N ALA A 22 34.42 -24.00 -26.39
CA ALA A 22 33.83 -24.70 -25.26
C ALA A 22 32.31 -24.56 -25.37
N SER A 23 31.61 -25.66 -25.64
CA SER A 23 30.15 -25.69 -25.67
C SER A 23 29.63 -25.41 -24.27
N ALA A 24 29.05 -24.22 -24.05
CA ALA A 24 28.36 -23.89 -22.82
C ALA A 24 27.23 -24.91 -22.59
N ALA A 25 27.18 -25.54 -21.42
CA ALA A 25 26.11 -26.48 -21.10
C ALA A 25 24.76 -25.73 -21.05
N PRO A 26 23.65 -26.38 -21.45
CA PRO A 26 22.38 -25.69 -21.65
C PRO A 26 21.81 -25.16 -20.32
N LEU A 27 21.36 -23.91 -20.36
CA LEU A 27 20.56 -23.30 -19.31
C LEU A 27 19.25 -24.07 -19.07
N PRO A 28 18.64 -23.99 -17.88
CA PRO A 28 17.35 -24.62 -17.60
C PRO A 28 16.25 -24.15 -18.57
N ALA A 29 15.27 -25.00 -18.83
CA ALA A 29 14.20 -24.71 -19.78
C ALA A 29 13.44 -23.44 -19.36
N ASN A 30 13.39 -22.41 -20.23
CA ASN A 30 12.88 -21.02 -20.06
C ASN A 30 13.91 -19.93 -19.69
N TRP A 31 15.16 -20.31 -19.43
CA TRP A 31 16.29 -19.40 -19.28
C TRP A 31 17.08 -19.33 -20.59
N GLN A 32 17.52 -18.13 -20.97
CA GLN A 32 18.33 -17.93 -22.16
C GLN A 32 19.19 -16.68 -22.01
N MET A 33 20.26 -16.61 -22.80
CA MET A 33 20.93 -15.35 -23.09
C MET A 33 20.19 -14.64 -24.22
N LEU A 34 19.67 -13.44 -23.96
CA LEU A 34 19.11 -12.57 -24.99
C LEU A 34 20.24 -11.86 -25.73
N PRO A 35 20.45 -12.13 -27.03
CA PRO A 35 21.44 -11.42 -27.83
C PRO A 35 21.11 -9.93 -27.89
N THR A 36 22.15 -9.08 -27.98
CA THR A 36 21.98 -7.61 -28.05
C THR A 36 21.00 -7.18 -29.15
N ALA A 37 20.98 -7.86 -30.29
CA ALA A 37 20.10 -7.55 -31.42
C ALA A 37 18.59 -7.77 -31.13
N GLN A 38 18.25 -8.57 -30.11
CA GLN A 38 16.87 -8.85 -29.71
C GLN A 38 16.41 -7.99 -28.53
N GLN A 39 17.28 -7.12 -28.01
CA GLN A 39 16.97 -6.23 -26.90
C GLN A 39 16.41 -4.91 -27.44
N ALA A 40 15.46 -4.32 -26.71
CA ALA A 40 14.93 -3.01 -27.05
C ALA A 40 16.06 -1.95 -26.94
N PRO A 41 16.24 -1.08 -27.94
CA PRO A 41 17.28 -0.06 -27.89
C PRO A 41 16.95 0.97 -26.80
N GLU A 42 17.85 1.14 -25.84
CA GLU A 42 17.73 2.14 -24.77
C GLU A 42 18.45 3.44 -25.17
N LYS A 43 17.71 4.56 -25.15
CA LYS A 43 18.22 5.85 -25.64
C LYS A 43 19.43 6.31 -24.81
N GLY A 44 20.52 6.64 -25.49
CA GLY A 44 21.74 7.18 -24.88
C GLY A 44 22.62 6.15 -24.15
N LEU A 45 22.25 4.87 -24.18
CA LEU A 45 23.07 3.80 -23.61
C LEU A 45 24.32 3.57 -24.49
N PRO A 46 25.55 3.68 -23.94
CA PRO A 46 26.78 3.41 -24.66
C PRO A 46 26.82 1.99 -25.25
N SER A 47 27.35 1.84 -26.47
CA SER A 47 27.52 0.53 -27.12
C SER A 47 28.36 -0.46 -26.30
N ALA A 48 29.34 0.03 -25.54
CA ALA A 48 30.14 -0.79 -24.62
C ALA A 48 29.32 -1.48 -23.52
N LEU A 49 28.11 -0.99 -23.23
CA LEU A 49 27.18 -1.55 -22.23
C LEU A 49 26.08 -2.41 -22.87
N GLN A 50 26.03 -2.49 -24.21
CA GLN A 50 25.07 -3.29 -24.97
C GLN A 50 25.57 -4.73 -25.12
N THR A 51 25.46 -5.50 -24.05
CA THR A 51 25.91 -6.89 -23.98
C THR A 51 24.73 -7.86 -23.96
N PRO A 52 24.92 -9.14 -24.34
CA PRO A 52 23.91 -10.17 -24.10
C PRO A 52 23.51 -10.22 -22.62
N LEU A 53 22.22 -10.41 -22.36
CA LEU A 53 21.64 -10.36 -21.01
C LEU A 53 20.96 -11.67 -20.66
N LEU A 54 21.10 -12.11 -19.42
CA LEU A 54 20.35 -13.25 -18.91
C LEU A 54 18.86 -12.88 -18.84
N ALA A 55 18.04 -13.81 -19.33
CA ALA A 55 16.60 -13.63 -19.38
C ALA A 55 15.86 -14.90 -18.99
N LYS A 56 14.66 -14.70 -18.43
CA LYS A 56 13.69 -15.75 -18.16
C LYS A 56 12.42 -15.41 -18.95
N GLN A 57 11.92 -16.35 -19.75
CA GLN A 57 10.75 -16.13 -20.62
C GLN A 57 10.88 -14.87 -21.51
N GLN A 58 12.04 -14.70 -22.16
CA GLN A 58 12.38 -13.55 -23.01
C GLN A 58 12.40 -12.18 -22.30
N ARG A 59 12.35 -12.12 -20.97
CA ARG A 59 12.47 -10.87 -20.22
C ARG A 59 13.85 -10.79 -19.55
N PRO A 60 14.63 -9.72 -19.81
CA PRO A 60 15.90 -9.49 -19.11
C PRO A 60 15.70 -9.42 -17.60
N LEU A 61 16.67 -9.96 -16.85
CA LEU A 61 16.64 -9.97 -15.39
C LEU A 61 17.53 -8.86 -14.81
N ASP A 62 17.07 -8.27 -13.70
CA ASP A 62 17.82 -7.26 -12.95
C ASP A 62 18.87 -7.91 -12.03
N THR A 63 18.58 -9.11 -11.52
CA THR A 63 19.43 -9.88 -10.63
C THR A 63 19.17 -11.37 -10.85
N VAL A 64 20.15 -12.21 -10.53
CA VAL A 64 20.03 -13.66 -10.54
C VAL A 64 20.62 -14.21 -9.26
N GLU A 65 19.99 -15.26 -8.75
CA GLU A 65 20.45 -16.01 -7.58
C GLU A 65 20.82 -17.43 -8.02
N LEU A 66 22.03 -17.87 -7.67
CA LEU A 66 22.50 -19.24 -7.86
C LEU A 66 22.58 -19.92 -6.50
N LEU A 67 21.89 -21.05 -6.34
CA LEU A 67 21.97 -21.85 -5.13
C LEU A 67 22.81 -23.10 -5.40
N VAL A 68 23.85 -23.28 -4.59
CA VAL A 68 24.78 -24.41 -4.70
C VAL A 68 24.70 -25.24 -3.43
N ALA A 69 24.48 -26.55 -3.55
CA ALA A 69 24.51 -27.46 -2.40
C ALA A 69 25.94 -27.81 -1.95
N LEU A 70 26.78 -26.79 -1.73
CA LEU A 70 28.16 -26.93 -1.25
C LEU A 70 28.47 -25.85 -0.19
N PRO A 71 29.43 -26.09 0.73
CA PRO A 71 29.83 -25.13 1.75
C PRO A 71 30.43 -23.84 1.18
N PHE A 72 30.23 -22.73 1.90
CA PHE A 72 30.72 -21.39 1.54
C PHE A 72 32.21 -21.35 1.18
N GLU A 73 33.04 -22.03 1.98
CA GLU A 73 34.49 -22.05 1.81
C GLU A 73 34.95 -22.76 0.52
N GLN A 74 34.12 -23.66 -0.03
CA GLN A 74 34.41 -24.32 -1.31
C GLN A 74 33.96 -23.48 -2.51
N VAL A 75 32.87 -22.72 -2.35
CA VAL A 75 32.25 -21.94 -3.42
C VAL A 75 32.93 -20.58 -3.60
N LEU A 76 33.24 -19.88 -2.51
CA LEU A 76 33.78 -18.51 -2.56
C LEU A 76 35.05 -18.37 -3.42
N PRO A 77 36.09 -19.23 -3.29
CA PRO A 77 37.31 -19.07 -4.08
C PRO A 77 37.07 -19.20 -5.58
N VAL A 78 36.13 -20.06 -5.97
CA VAL A 78 35.76 -20.32 -7.37
C VAL A 78 35.04 -19.11 -7.96
N VAL A 79 34.14 -18.49 -7.20
CA VAL A 79 33.45 -17.26 -7.59
C VAL A 79 34.46 -16.12 -7.73
N GLN A 80 35.37 -15.94 -6.78
CA GLN A 80 36.42 -14.91 -6.84
C GLN A 80 37.33 -15.08 -8.05
N ALA A 81 37.78 -16.31 -8.33
CA ALA A 81 38.61 -16.60 -9.50
C ALA A 81 37.88 -16.31 -10.82
N SER A 82 36.59 -16.63 -10.89
CA SER A 82 35.75 -16.40 -12.09
C SER A 82 35.53 -14.92 -12.39
N LEU A 83 35.55 -14.07 -11.34
CA LEU A 83 35.33 -12.63 -11.45
C LEU A 83 36.62 -11.82 -11.61
N ALA A 84 37.79 -12.39 -11.30
CA ALA A 84 39.08 -11.71 -11.38
C ALA A 84 39.35 -11.02 -12.74
N PRO A 85 38.94 -11.58 -13.91
CA PRO A 85 39.10 -10.89 -15.20
C PRO A 85 38.26 -9.61 -15.35
N LEU A 86 37.20 -9.44 -14.56
CA LEU A 86 36.26 -8.32 -14.65
C LEU A 86 36.64 -7.14 -13.76
N GLY A 87 37.61 -7.29 -12.87
CA GLY A 87 38.08 -6.21 -12.00
C GLY A 87 38.55 -6.71 -10.64
N LYS A 88 38.86 -5.75 -9.75
CA LYS A 88 39.27 -6.04 -8.37
C LYS A 88 38.04 -6.07 -7.46
N PHE A 89 37.68 -7.26 -6.98
CA PHE A 89 36.60 -7.48 -6.03
C PHE A 89 37.20 -7.70 -4.63
N ASN A 90 37.56 -6.62 -3.94
CA ASN A 90 38.17 -6.69 -2.61
C ASN A 90 37.13 -6.41 -1.53
N ALA A 91 36.78 -7.43 -0.75
CA ALA A 91 35.98 -7.27 0.45
C ALA A 91 36.35 -8.37 1.47
N PRO A 92 36.35 -8.07 2.78
CA PRO A 92 36.53 -9.09 3.79
C PRO A 92 35.32 -10.02 3.85
N VAL A 93 35.54 -11.28 4.22
CA VAL A 93 34.44 -12.15 4.64
C VAL A 93 33.88 -11.61 5.95
N GLN A 94 32.58 -11.33 5.97
CA GLN A 94 31.84 -10.88 7.13
C GLN A 94 31.18 -12.07 7.81
N ARG A 95 31.18 -12.08 9.13
CA ARG A 95 30.39 -13.02 9.94
C ARG A 95 29.29 -12.24 10.65
N THR A 96 28.05 -12.48 10.26
CA THR A 96 26.88 -11.75 10.75
C THR A 96 25.93 -12.73 11.41
N ARG A 97 25.16 -12.28 12.41
CA ARG A 97 24.14 -13.12 13.04
C ARG A 97 23.06 -13.50 12.03
N VAL A 98 22.55 -14.73 12.12
CA VAL A 98 21.46 -15.25 11.29
C VAL A 98 20.24 -14.33 11.35
N ALA A 99 19.95 -13.73 12.50
CA ALA A 99 18.90 -12.72 12.66
C ALA A 99 18.98 -11.54 11.65
N TYR A 100 20.14 -11.25 11.07
CA TYR A 100 20.31 -10.18 10.07
C TYR A 100 20.51 -10.72 8.65
N MET A 101 20.05 -11.95 8.38
CA MET A 101 20.07 -12.55 7.05
C MET A 101 19.04 -11.87 6.14
N ASP A 102 19.53 -10.94 5.32
CA ASP A 102 18.75 -10.10 4.39
C ASP A 102 18.60 -10.77 2.99
N HIS A 103 18.16 -10.02 1.98
CA HIS A 103 18.03 -10.42 0.56
C HIS A 103 17.04 -11.57 0.35
N GLY A 104 15.99 -11.60 1.19
CA GLY A 104 14.93 -12.59 1.14
C GLY A 104 15.29 -13.95 1.74
N TRP A 105 16.55 -14.23 2.05
CA TRP A 105 16.97 -15.51 2.65
C TRP A 105 16.48 -15.68 4.09
N GLY A 106 16.34 -14.59 4.86
CA GLY A 106 15.65 -14.63 6.15
C GLY A 106 14.19 -15.11 6.03
N ASN A 107 13.48 -14.69 4.97
CA ASN A 107 12.11 -15.16 4.71
C ASN A 107 12.07 -16.66 4.37
N VAL A 108 13.06 -17.15 3.62
CA VAL A 108 13.21 -18.59 3.33
C VAL A 108 13.44 -19.38 4.61
N LEU A 109 14.33 -18.90 5.49
CA LEU A 109 14.61 -19.51 6.79
C LEU A 109 13.33 -19.60 7.64
N ILE A 110 12.63 -18.49 7.82
CA ILE A 110 11.40 -18.44 8.62
C ILE A 110 10.29 -19.30 8.02
N ALA A 111 10.15 -19.33 6.69
CA ALA A 111 9.16 -20.18 6.02
C ALA A 111 9.44 -21.68 6.21
N ARG A 112 10.71 -22.07 6.36
CA ARG A 112 11.13 -23.45 6.62
C ARG A 112 11.18 -23.80 8.10
N ARG A 113 11.19 -22.80 8.98
CA ARG A 113 11.17 -22.91 10.44
C ARG A 113 9.96 -22.18 11.05
N PRO A 114 8.72 -22.65 10.77
CA PRO A 114 7.52 -22.02 11.29
C PRO A 114 7.47 -22.01 12.83
N GLU A 115 8.17 -22.94 13.49
CA GLU A 115 8.32 -22.98 14.95
C GLU A 115 9.02 -21.75 15.52
N LEU A 116 10.03 -21.20 14.84
CA LEU A 116 10.72 -19.98 15.28
C LEU A 116 9.79 -18.78 15.20
N LYS A 117 8.99 -18.71 14.14
CA LYS A 117 7.98 -17.67 13.97
C LYS A 117 6.92 -17.76 15.07
N ALA A 118 6.40 -18.96 15.32
CA ALA A 118 5.42 -19.19 16.37
C ALA A 118 5.97 -18.80 17.75
N GLU A 119 7.22 -19.17 18.06
CA GLU A 119 7.84 -18.84 19.33
C GLU A 119 8.10 -17.33 19.48
N PHE A 120 8.54 -16.67 18.40
CA PHE A 120 8.68 -15.21 18.37
C PHE A 120 7.33 -14.52 18.66
N ILE A 121 6.27 -14.95 17.97
CA ILE A 121 4.92 -14.41 18.16
C ILE A 121 4.48 -14.61 19.61
N ARG A 122 4.62 -15.83 20.14
CA ARG A 122 4.23 -16.17 21.52
C ARG A 122 4.96 -15.33 22.56
N ARG A 123 6.27 -15.11 22.40
CA ARG A 123 7.09 -14.37 23.39
C ARG A 123 6.97 -12.86 23.27
N TYR A 124 6.82 -12.31 22.07
CA TYR A 124 7.00 -10.87 21.84
C TYR A 124 5.77 -10.16 21.26
N ARG A 125 4.87 -10.87 20.57
CA ARG A 125 3.66 -10.27 19.99
C ARG A 125 2.42 -10.55 20.84
N MET A 126 2.25 -11.78 21.32
CA MET A 126 1.08 -12.19 22.11
C MET A 126 0.92 -11.41 23.42
N PRO A 127 1.99 -11.09 24.19
CA PRO A 127 1.82 -10.27 25.40
C PRO A 127 1.22 -8.89 25.10
N ALA A 128 1.64 -8.25 24.02
CA ALA A 128 1.08 -6.96 23.61
C ALA A 128 -0.41 -7.08 23.21
N LEU A 129 -0.79 -8.18 22.54
CA LEU A 129 -2.20 -8.45 22.21
C LEU A 129 -3.04 -8.77 23.46
N GLN A 130 -2.47 -9.47 24.44
CA GLN A 130 -3.14 -9.73 25.72
C GLN A 130 -3.37 -8.43 26.50
N THR A 131 -2.35 -7.56 26.60
CA THR A 131 -2.51 -6.22 27.19
C THR A 131 -3.57 -5.39 26.45
N ALA A 132 -3.69 -5.54 25.13
CA ALA A 132 -4.73 -4.87 24.37
C ALA A 132 -6.15 -5.39 24.68
N VAL A 133 -6.31 -6.68 25.02
CA VAL A 133 -7.58 -7.22 25.53
C VAL A 133 -7.90 -6.64 26.91
N GLU A 134 -6.93 -6.59 27.82
CA GLU A 134 -7.11 -6.01 29.17
C GLU A 134 -7.52 -4.53 29.12
N GLN A 135 -6.94 -3.77 28.19
CA GLN A 135 -7.29 -2.36 27.95
C GLN A 135 -8.61 -2.17 27.20
N GLY A 136 -9.26 -3.25 26.75
CA GLY A 136 -10.52 -3.19 26.01
C GLY A 136 -10.38 -2.72 24.57
N ALA A 137 -9.18 -2.81 23.99
CA ALA A 137 -8.92 -2.52 22.57
C ALA A 137 -9.25 -3.71 21.66
N LEU A 138 -9.23 -4.93 22.20
CA LEU A 138 -9.55 -6.19 21.52
C LEU A 138 -10.52 -7.00 22.37
N LEU A 139 -11.33 -7.84 21.72
CA LEU A 139 -12.02 -8.93 22.41
C LEU A 139 -11.09 -10.13 22.55
N ALA A 140 -11.27 -10.92 23.61
CA ALA A 140 -10.48 -12.14 23.83
C ALA A 140 -10.62 -13.15 22.67
N GLU A 141 -11.81 -13.21 22.05
CA GLU A 141 -12.11 -14.04 20.87
C GLU A 141 -11.32 -13.63 19.61
N GLU A 142 -10.78 -12.41 19.54
CA GLU A 142 -9.94 -11.98 18.42
C GLU A 142 -8.50 -12.52 18.50
N LEU A 143 -8.04 -12.96 19.69
CA LEU A 143 -6.64 -13.36 19.88
C LEU A 143 -6.21 -14.52 18.96
N PRO A 144 -6.97 -15.64 18.85
CA PRO A 144 -6.56 -16.75 17.98
C PRO A 144 -6.49 -16.33 16.50
N LEU A 145 -7.40 -15.47 16.05
CA LEU A 145 -7.42 -14.96 14.68
C LEU A 145 -6.20 -14.08 14.40
N ARG A 146 -5.84 -13.20 15.35
CA ARG A 146 -4.66 -12.34 15.22
C ARG A 146 -3.35 -13.13 15.28
N GLU A 147 -3.26 -14.14 16.15
CA GLU A 147 -2.10 -15.04 16.20
C GLU A 147 -1.89 -15.76 14.87
N GLN A 148 -2.94 -16.36 14.32
CA GLN A 148 -2.89 -17.04 13.04
C GLN A 148 -2.55 -16.09 11.89
N ARG A 149 -3.05 -14.85 11.90
CA ARG A 149 -2.62 -13.83 10.94
C ARG A 149 -1.13 -13.54 11.06
N LEU A 150 -0.61 -13.30 12.27
CA LEU A 150 0.82 -13.05 12.48
C LEU A 150 1.68 -14.23 11.98
N GLN A 151 1.22 -15.46 12.17
CA GLN A 151 1.91 -16.66 11.68
C GLN A 151 1.98 -16.70 10.14
N ARG A 152 0.98 -16.15 9.44
CA ARG A 152 0.93 -16.07 7.97
C ARG A 152 1.63 -14.84 7.39
N ASP A 153 1.61 -13.73 8.10
CA ASP A 153 2.11 -12.43 7.64
C ASP A 153 3.63 -12.47 7.39
N ALA A 154 4.04 -12.34 6.13
CA ALA A 154 5.44 -12.36 5.71
C ALA A 154 6.23 -11.12 6.16
N THR A 155 5.56 -10.05 6.58
CA THR A 155 6.19 -8.83 7.10
C THR A 155 6.52 -8.92 8.58
N VAL A 156 6.02 -9.94 9.29
CA VAL A 156 6.42 -10.21 10.67
C VAL A 156 7.88 -10.59 10.67
N ASP A 157 8.70 -9.62 11.07
CA ASP A 157 10.12 -9.80 11.28
C ASP A 157 10.37 -10.68 12.51
N ALA A 158 10.29 -11.99 12.28
CA ALA A 158 10.68 -13.02 13.24
C ALA A 158 12.19 -13.23 13.26
N MET A 159 12.96 -12.52 12.40
CA MET A 159 14.41 -12.57 12.34
C MET A 159 14.99 -11.69 13.46
N SER A 160 14.76 -12.10 14.71
CA SER A 160 15.18 -11.35 15.88
C SER A 160 16.32 -12.05 16.61
N ASP A 161 17.36 -11.30 16.95
CA ASP A 161 18.47 -11.76 17.79
C ASP A 161 18.06 -12.07 19.24
N LYS A 162 16.80 -11.80 19.59
CA LYS A 162 16.17 -12.21 20.84
C LYS A 162 15.89 -13.71 20.91
N LEU A 163 15.83 -14.41 19.77
CA LEU A 163 15.74 -15.88 19.73
C LEU A 163 17.14 -16.48 19.72
N ALA A 164 17.39 -17.45 20.61
CA ALA A 164 18.71 -18.08 20.76
C ALA A 164 19.15 -18.79 19.48
N GLU A 165 18.19 -19.41 18.78
CA GLU A 165 18.38 -20.14 17.53
C GLU A 165 18.84 -19.24 16.38
N LEU A 166 18.63 -17.91 16.48
CA LEU A 166 19.02 -16.92 15.47
C LEU A 166 20.30 -16.15 15.84
N GLN A 167 20.92 -16.47 16.99
CA GLN A 167 22.17 -15.85 17.44
C GLN A 167 23.42 -16.46 16.78
N GLY A 168 23.29 -17.62 16.12
CA GLY A 168 24.35 -18.21 15.31
C GLY A 168 24.84 -17.25 14.22
N SER A 169 26.08 -17.43 13.76
CA SER A 169 26.66 -16.59 12.71
C SER A 169 26.74 -17.31 11.37
N PHE A 170 26.46 -16.62 10.28
CA PHE A 170 26.71 -17.08 8.91
C PHE A 170 27.83 -16.25 8.26
N ALA A 171 28.58 -16.87 7.36
CA ALA A 171 29.57 -16.18 6.55
C ALA A 171 28.93 -15.54 5.31
N SER A 172 29.34 -14.31 4.99
CA SER A 172 28.99 -13.66 3.74
C SER A 172 30.16 -12.85 3.19
N TRP A 173 30.18 -12.70 1.88
CA TRP A 173 31.13 -11.89 1.17
C TRP A 173 30.38 -11.07 0.13
N GLN A 174 30.50 -9.76 0.21
CA GLN A 174 29.88 -8.85 -0.75
C GLN A 174 30.95 -7.91 -1.30
N ALA A 175 31.12 -7.92 -2.61
CA ALA A 175 32.08 -7.07 -3.29
C ALA A 175 31.45 -6.43 -4.52
N SER A 176 31.98 -5.26 -4.87
CA SER A 176 31.60 -4.57 -6.10
C SER A 176 32.84 -4.12 -6.86
N ALA A 177 32.79 -4.21 -8.18
CA ALA A 177 33.81 -3.64 -9.05
C ALA A 177 33.20 -2.59 -9.97
N GLU A 178 33.79 -1.40 -9.99
CA GLU A 178 33.39 -0.30 -10.86
C GLU A 178 34.23 -0.29 -12.14
N GLN A 179 33.56 -0.12 -13.28
CA GLN A 179 34.19 0.14 -14.57
C GLN A 179 33.62 1.45 -15.14
N LYS A 180 34.49 2.28 -15.70
CA LYS A 180 34.10 3.54 -16.36
C LYS A 180 34.17 3.36 -17.87
N HIS A 181 33.19 3.91 -18.57
CA HIS A 181 32.99 3.73 -20.01
C HIS A 181 32.93 5.08 -20.74
N GLY A 182 33.47 5.10 -21.96
CA GLY A 182 33.55 6.27 -22.84
C GLY A 182 34.75 7.18 -22.55
N VAL A 183 35.07 8.06 -23.52
CA VAL A 183 36.27 8.91 -23.54
C VAL A 183 36.38 9.84 -22.32
N LEU A 184 35.25 10.22 -21.71
CA LEU A 184 35.19 11.07 -20.52
C LEU A 184 34.77 10.31 -19.24
N GLY A 185 34.63 8.98 -19.29
CA GLY A 185 34.22 8.16 -18.14
C GLY A 185 32.85 8.53 -17.54
N ARG A 186 31.96 9.16 -18.32
CA ARG A 186 30.67 9.67 -17.85
C ARG A 186 29.62 8.57 -17.64
N ALA A 187 29.82 7.43 -18.30
CA ALA A 187 29.07 6.21 -18.06
C ALA A 187 29.86 5.30 -17.12
N LYS A 188 29.17 4.64 -16.20
CA LYS A 188 29.72 3.78 -15.16
C LYS A 188 28.93 2.48 -15.16
N SER A 189 29.61 1.35 -14.97
CA SER A 189 28.97 0.09 -14.65
C SER A 189 29.56 -0.46 -13.35
N THR A 190 28.70 -0.81 -12.41
CA THR A 190 29.07 -1.41 -11.13
C THR A 190 28.60 -2.85 -11.12
N ILE A 191 29.52 -3.80 -11.16
CA ILE A 191 29.21 -5.21 -10.97
C ILE A 191 29.12 -5.45 -9.46
N GLU A 192 28.01 -6.02 -9.01
CA GLU A 192 27.77 -6.36 -7.61
C GLU A 192 27.66 -7.88 -7.50
N VAL A 193 28.46 -8.45 -6.61
CA VAL A 193 28.43 -9.87 -6.29
C VAL A 193 28.29 -10.05 -4.79
N ARG A 194 27.40 -10.96 -4.42
CA ARG A 194 27.25 -11.44 -3.05
C ARG A 194 27.35 -12.95 -3.04
N VAL A 195 28.16 -13.49 -2.14
CA VAL A 195 28.21 -14.92 -1.82
C VAL A 195 27.83 -15.04 -0.36
N MET A 196 26.88 -15.91 -0.04
CA MET A 196 26.34 -16.03 1.31
C MET A 196 26.12 -17.49 1.68
N GLN A 197 26.55 -17.86 2.88
CA GLN A 197 26.22 -19.13 3.49
C GLN A 197 24.73 -19.13 3.88
N VAL A 198 23.98 -20.13 3.40
CA VAL A 198 22.52 -20.25 3.63
C VAL A 198 22.16 -21.58 4.29
N ASP A 199 23.11 -22.18 5.00
CA ASP A 199 22.98 -23.48 5.68
C ASP A 199 21.77 -23.51 6.62
N GLU A 200 21.63 -22.48 7.45
CA GLU A 200 20.53 -22.35 8.41
C GLU A 200 19.16 -22.21 7.73
N ALA A 201 19.11 -21.56 6.56
CA ALA A 201 17.86 -21.41 5.82
C ALA A 201 17.41 -22.71 5.17
N LEU A 202 18.34 -23.57 4.75
CA LEU A 202 18.04 -24.81 4.02
C LEU A 202 18.17 -26.09 4.86
N GLY A 203 18.72 -26.00 6.07
CA GLY A 203 18.97 -27.13 6.98
C GLY A 203 20.09 -28.07 6.51
N LYS A 204 20.91 -27.65 5.54
CA LYS A 204 22.00 -28.42 4.95
C LYS A 204 23.05 -27.48 4.34
N PRO A 205 24.32 -27.92 4.17
CA PRO A 205 25.36 -27.08 3.58
C PRO A 205 24.97 -26.54 2.21
N ALA A 206 24.89 -25.22 2.09
CA ALA A 206 24.50 -24.54 0.88
C ALA A 206 24.99 -23.08 0.82
N THR A 207 25.31 -22.64 -0.39
CA THR A 207 25.80 -21.29 -0.66
C THR A 207 24.96 -20.63 -1.74
N ALA A 208 24.52 -19.41 -1.47
CA ALA A 208 23.80 -18.57 -2.41
C ALA A 208 24.75 -17.54 -3.03
N ILE A 209 24.66 -17.34 -4.34
CA ILE A 209 25.44 -16.36 -5.10
C ILE A 209 24.47 -15.43 -5.82
N SER A 210 24.52 -14.15 -5.48
CA SER A 210 23.74 -13.10 -6.14
C SER A 210 24.63 -12.31 -7.08
N LEU A 211 24.18 -12.13 -8.33
CA LEU A 211 24.92 -11.40 -9.36
C LEU A 211 24.04 -10.31 -9.97
N SER A 212 24.59 -9.10 -10.08
CA SER A 212 23.96 -8.03 -10.85
C SER A 212 25.00 -7.02 -11.36
N ARG A 213 24.60 -6.22 -12.35
CA ARG A 213 25.36 -5.06 -12.81
C ARG A 213 24.44 -3.86 -12.90
N THR A 214 24.82 -2.77 -12.24
CA THR A 214 24.14 -1.48 -12.32
C THR A 214 24.89 -0.59 -13.30
N ASP A 215 24.25 -0.21 -14.41
CA ASP A 215 24.78 0.70 -15.41
C ASP A 215 24.19 2.10 -15.18
N ASP A 216 25.03 3.12 -15.09
CA ASP A 216 24.65 4.53 -14.95
C ASP A 216 25.23 5.37 -16.08
N TRP A 217 24.42 6.12 -16.81
CA TRP A 217 24.87 6.96 -17.91
C TRP A 217 24.15 8.31 -17.97
N PRO A 218 24.71 9.32 -18.66
CA PRO A 218 24.07 10.62 -18.82
C PRO A 218 22.72 10.50 -19.54
N ASN A 219 21.70 11.20 -19.05
CA ASN A 219 20.42 11.29 -19.75
C ASN A 219 20.56 12.24 -20.95
N PRO A 220 20.34 11.78 -22.20
CA PRO A 220 20.39 12.64 -23.37
C PRO A 220 19.32 13.75 -23.36
N ASN A 221 18.25 13.61 -22.56
CA ASN A 221 17.18 14.61 -22.40
C ASN A 221 17.28 15.38 -21.06
N GLY A 222 18.35 15.18 -20.27
CA GLY A 222 18.51 15.75 -18.92
C GLY A 222 19.49 16.91 -18.84
N GLY A 223 19.84 17.51 -19.99
CA GLY A 223 20.81 18.61 -20.06
C GLY A 223 20.25 19.93 -19.48
N ILE A 224 21.16 20.82 -19.07
CA ILE A 224 20.84 22.16 -18.51
C ILE A 224 19.90 22.96 -19.45
N VAL A 225 20.08 22.83 -20.77
CA VAL A 225 19.27 23.54 -21.78
C VAL A 225 17.82 23.02 -21.84
N ASP A 226 17.61 21.72 -21.64
CA ASP A 226 16.27 21.11 -21.64
C ASP A 226 15.58 21.26 -20.29
N GLN A 227 16.32 21.20 -19.17
CA GLN A 227 15.80 21.54 -17.84
C GLN A 227 15.31 22.98 -17.73
N LEU A 228 15.93 23.92 -18.47
CA LEU A 228 15.48 25.31 -18.55
C LEU A 228 14.27 25.49 -19.48
N ARG A 229 14.08 24.63 -20.48
CA ARG A 229 12.91 24.66 -21.39
C ARG A 229 11.68 23.98 -20.79
N GLU A 230 11.88 22.93 -20.00
CA GLU A 230 10.83 22.15 -19.34
C GLU A 230 10.64 22.54 -17.86
N PHE A 231 11.00 23.79 -17.50
CA PHE A 231 10.89 24.29 -16.13
C PHE A 231 9.42 24.38 -15.70
N ASN A 232 8.93 23.31 -15.10
CA ASN A 232 7.59 23.23 -14.55
C ASN A 232 7.67 23.46 -13.04
N VAL A 233 7.05 24.53 -12.55
CA VAL A 233 7.16 24.99 -11.14
C VAL A 233 6.60 23.97 -10.13
N MET A 234 5.88 22.93 -10.60
CA MET A 234 5.22 21.92 -9.78
C MET A 234 5.75 20.48 -10.01
N GLY A 235 6.84 20.28 -10.75
CA GLY A 235 7.41 18.94 -10.99
C GLY A 235 8.91 18.98 -11.30
N GLY A 236 9.69 18.09 -10.67
CA GLY A 236 11.12 17.97 -10.95
C GLY A 236 11.36 17.56 -12.40
N GLY A 237 12.25 18.29 -13.10
CA GLY A 237 12.63 17.99 -14.47
C GLY A 237 13.27 16.59 -14.63
N PRO A 238 13.47 16.12 -15.87
CA PRO A 238 14.03 14.79 -16.13
C PRO A 238 15.38 14.61 -15.44
N SER A 239 15.57 13.42 -14.82
CA SER A 239 16.81 13.08 -14.11
C SER A 239 18.03 13.28 -15.01
N PRO A 240 19.12 13.91 -14.53
CA PRO A 240 20.34 14.14 -15.32
C PRO A 240 21.08 12.83 -15.67
N ARG A 241 20.74 11.72 -15.00
CA ARG A 241 21.31 10.39 -15.24
C ARG A 241 20.21 9.35 -15.39
N LEU A 242 20.46 8.39 -16.28
CA LEU A 242 19.69 7.17 -16.40
C LEU A 242 20.47 6.05 -15.71
N SER A 243 19.74 5.12 -15.10
CA SER A 243 20.29 3.96 -14.42
C SER A 243 19.46 2.73 -14.77
N ARG A 244 20.13 1.57 -14.91
CA ARG A 244 19.46 0.27 -15.02
C ARG A 244 20.26 -0.79 -14.29
N ARG A 245 19.57 -1.81 -13.81
CA ARG A 245 20.18 -3.02 -13.26
C ARG A 245 19.91 -4.18 -14.21
N ARG A 246 20.92 -4.97 -14.57
CA ARG A 246 20.79 -6.15 -15.43
C ARG A 246 21.80 -7.24 -15.03
N VAL A 247 21.61 -8.45 -15.55
CA VAL A 247 22.58 -9.55 -15.43
C VAL A 247 23.25 -9.82 -16.79
N PRO A 248 24.46 -9.32 -17.03
CA PRO A 248 25.18 -9.55 -18.28
C PRO A 248 25.76 -10.96 -18.38
N GLU A 249 25.83 -11.49 -19.60
CA GLU A 249 26.48 -12.78 -19.88
C GLU A 249 27.92 -12.85 -19.34
N ALA A 250 28.69 -11.77 -19.53
CA ALA A 250 30.09 -11.69 -19.09
C ALA A 250 30.26 -11.83 -17.57
N VAL A 251 29.21 -11.54 -16.77
CA VAL A 251 29.23 -11.73 -15.31
C VAL A 251 28.68 -13.10 -14.95
N PHE A 252 27.59 -13.53 -15.59
CA PHE A 252 26.88 -14.74 -15.24
C PHE A 252 27.60 -16.01 -15.70
N THR A 253 27.95 -16.12 -16.98
CA THR A 253 28.43 -17.39 -17.58
C THR A 253 29.71 -17.90 -16.93
N PRO A 254 30.74 -17.07 -16.66
CA PRO A 254 31.96 -17.56 -16.01
C PRO A 254 31.68 -18.13 -14.61
N VAL A 255 30.83 -17.47 -13.82
CA VAL A 255 30.48 -17.92 -12.47
C VAL A 255 29.62 -19.19 -12.53
N TYR A 256 28.60 -19.22 -13.39
CA TYR A 256 27.72 -20.37 -13.58
C TYR A 256 28.51 -21.62 -13.99
N ASP A 257 29.40 -21.48 -14.98
CA ASP A 257 30.20 -22.56 -15.53
C ASP A 257 31.25 -23.09 -14.55
N ALA A 258 31.88 -22.20 -13.76
CA ALA A 258 32.87 -22.59 -12.77
C ALA A 258 32.23 -23.30 -11.58
N VAL A 259 31.10 -22.79 -11.09
CA VAL A 259 30.39 -23.36 -9.93
C VAL A 259 29.76 -24.71 -10.27
N ARG A 260 29.15 -24.88 -11.46
CA ARG A 260 28.59 -26.17 -11.86
C ARG A 260 29.66 -27.26 -12.02
N ALA A 261 30.90 -26.88 -12.31
CA ALA A 261 32.00 -27.81 -12.51
C ALA A 261 32.57 -28.35 -11.18
N LEU A 262 32.14 -27.80 -10.04
CA LEU A 262 32.56 -28.30 -8.75
C LEU A 262 32.00 -29.71 -8.49
N PRO A 263 32.81 -30.65 -7.96
CA PRO A 263 32.34 -31.99 -7.63
C PRO A 263 31.17 -31.95 -6.64
N GLY A 264 30.05 -32.57 -7.01
CA GLY A 264 28.85 -32.62 -6.16
C GLY A 264 28.02 -31.33 -6.14
N ALA A 265 28.33 -30.34 -7.00
CA ALA A 265 27.53 -29.12 -7.11
C ALA A 265 26.14 -29.42 -7.69
N ALA A 266 25.16 -29.60 -6.81
CA ALA A 266 23.76 -29.51 -7.19
C ALA A 266 23.37 -28.03 -7.29
N LEU A 267 23.53 -27.47 -8.49
CA LEU A 267 23.27 -26.07 -8.82
C LEU A 267 21.81 -25.83 -9.22
N GLN A 268 21.18 -24.82 -8.64
CA GLN A 268 19.85 -24.33 -9.00
C GLN A 268 19.91 -22.83 -9.32
N ILE A 269 19.04 -22.37 -10.22
CA ILE A 269 18.99 -20.96 -10.68
C ILE A 269 17.60 -20.40 -10.34
N GLY A 270 17.57 -19.24 -9.71
CA GLY A 270 16.36 -18.48 -9.40
C GLY A 270 16.51 -17.01 -9.73
N VAL A 271 15.38 -16.29 -9.79
CA VAL A 271 15.38 -14.83 -9.97
C VAL A 271 15.63 -14.09 -8.64
N GLY A 272 15.50 -14.80 -7.52
CA GLY A 272 15.74 -14.30 -6.17
C GLY A 272 15.43 -15.37 -5.12
N ALA A 273 15.74 -15.10 -3.85
CA ALA A 273 15.59 -16.06 -2.75
C ALA A 273 14.16 -16.64 -2.61
N SER A 274 13.13 -15.89 -3.02
CA SER A 274 11.73 -16.32 -2.98
C SER A 274 11.45 -17.60 -3.78
N ASP A 275 12.26 -17.92 -4.80
CA ASP A 275 12.11 -19.16 -5.60
C ASP A 275 12.34 -20.43 -4.76
N TRP A 276 13.00 -20.31 -3.59
CA TRP A 276 13.23 -21.42 -2.64
C TRP A 276 12.36 -21.35 -1.37
N GLN A 277 11.49 -20.33 -1.29
CA GLN A 277 10.52 -20.23 -0.21
C GLN A 277 9.43 -21.30 -0.40
N LEU A 278 9.07 -21.99 0.68
CA LEU A 278 7.92 -22.90 0.63
C LEU A 278 6.65 -22.07 0.41
N PRO A 279 5.75 -22.48 -0.50
CA PRO A 279 4.48 -21.81 -0.67
C PRO A 279 3.74 -21.75 0.67
N ALA A 280 3.29 -20.56 1.06
CA ALA A 280 2.41 -20.44 2.22
C ALA A 280 1.13 -21.22 1.92
N GLN A 281 0.69 -22.04 2.88
CA GLN A 281 -0.59 -22.73 2.76
C GLN A 281 -1.70 -21.68 2.80
N ALA A 282 -2.48 -21.61 1.72
CA ALA A 282 -3.66 -20.76 1.68
C ALA A 282 -4.64 -21.14 2.79
N ASP A 283 -5.20 -20.16 3.47
CA ASP A 283 -6.19 -20.40 4.52
C ASP A 283 -7.59 -20.51 3.91
N ALA A 284 -8.22 -21.67 4.10
CA ALA A 284 -9.58 -21.93 3.60
C ALA A 284 -10.65 -21.00 4.19
N ARG A 285 -10.34 -20.24 5.25
CA ARG A 285 -11.25 -19.26 5.86
C ARG A 285 -11.21 -17.89 5.19
N ILE A 286 -10.21 -17.62 4.35
CA ILE A 286 -10.19 -16.41 3.54
C ILE A 286 -11.20 -16.59 2.42
N VAL A 287 -12.35 -15.93 2.57
CA VAL A 287 -13.46 -16.01 1.63
C VAL A 287 -13.41 -14.79 0.71
N GLU A 288 -13.21 -15.05 -0.58
CA GLU A 288 -13.40 -14.01 -1.59
C GLU A 288 -14.87 -13.59 -1.63
N PRO A 289 -15.18 -12.29 -1.55
CA PRO A 289 -16.55 -11.83 -1.61
C PRO A 289 -17.17 -12.18 -2.96
N THR A 290 -18.36 -12.77 -2.94
CA THR A 290 -19.17 -12.89 -4.16
C THR A 290 -19.62 -11.50 -4.59
N LEU A 291 -19.03 -10.98 -5.66
CA LEU A 291 -19.34 -9.66 -6.18
C LEU A 291 -20.68 -9.71 -6.93
N THR A 292 -21.63 -8.89 -6.49
CA THR A 292 -22.90 -8.72 -7.18
C THR A 292 -22.83 -7.43 -7.97
N ALA A 293 -22.85 -7.54 -9.30
CA ALA A 293 -23.07 -6.38 -10.16
C ALA A 293 -24.52 -5.88 -10.02
N PRO A 294 -24.78 -4.58 -10.22
CA PRO A 294 -26.14 -4.10 -10.46
C PRO A 294 -26.69 -4.88 -11.67
N GLY A 295 -27.75 -5.68 -11.47
CA GLY A 295 -28.37 -6.42 -12.57
C GLY A 295 -28.96 -5.45 -13.60
N GLY A 296 -28.93 -5.80 -14.88
CA GLY A 296 -29.45 -4.96 -15.98
C GLY A 296 -30.94 -4.58 -15.89
N ASN A 297 -31.69 -5.24 -15.00
CA ASN A 297 -33.10 -4.96 -14.67
C ASN A 297 -33.31 -4.31 -13.30
N LYS A 298 -32.25 -3.92 -12.57
CA LYS A 298 -32.42 -3.12 -11.35
C LYS A 298 -32.69 -1.68 -11.75
N ASP A 299 -33.68 -1.06 -11.10
CA ASP A 299 -34.13 0.33 -11.28
C ASP A 299 -32.97 1.32 -11.33
N ALA A 300 -32.32 1.43 -12.49
CA ALA A 300 -31.41 2.51 -12.81
C ALA A 300 -32.29 3.73 -13.04
N THR A 301 -32.77 4.31 -11.95
CA THR A 301 -33.47 5.58 -12.00
C THR A 301 -32.45 6.60 -12.47
N ALA A 302 -32.69 7.18 -13.65
CA ALA A 302 -31.85 8.26 -14.15
C ALA A 302 -31.82 9.37 -13.09
N ALA A 303 -30.64 9.63 -12.52
CA ALA A 303 -30.47 10.75 -11.62
C ALA A 303 -30.68 12.04 -12.43
N GLN A 304 -31.73 12.79 -12.07
CA GLN A 304 -31.94 14.09 -12.67
C GLN A 304 -30.96 15.07 -12.02
N ARG A 305 -30.11 15.69 -12.85
CA ARG A 305 -29.27 16.79 -12.38
C ARG A 305 -30.15 17.98 -12.04
N LEU A 306 -30.15 18.39 -10.78
CA LEU A 306 -30.95 19.52 -10.29
C LEU A 306 -30.20 20.87 -10.37
N LEU A 307 -28.85 20.85 -10.34
CA LEU A 307 -28.01 22.05 -10.42
C LEU A 307 -27.04 21.95 -11.61
N PRO A 308 -26.93 22.98 -12.47
CA PRO A 308 -26.00 22.99 -13.61
C PRO A 308 -24.52 23.05 -13.16
N PHE A 309 -23.61 22.58 -14.02
CA PHE A 309 -22.17 22.75 -13.79
C PHE A 309 -21.81 24.24 -13.65
N GLY A 310 -21.10 24.60 -12.57
CA GLY A 310 -20.64 25.98 -12.32
C GLY A 310 -21.46 26.78 -11.30
N SER A 311 -22.51 26.22 -10.69
CA SER A 311 -23.30 26.89 -9.64
C SER A 311 -22.57 27.07 -8.30
N GLY A 312 -21.36 26.53 -8.16
CA GLY A 312 -20.51 26.59 -6.97
C GLY A 312 -19.78 25.26 -6.73
N ASP A 313 -18.57 25.31 -6.20
CA ASP A 313 -17.81 24.13 -5.78
C ASP A 313 -18.36 23.61 -4.44
N TYR A 314 -19.50 22.90 -4.51
CA TYR A 314 -20.13 22.26 -3.36
C TYR A 314 -19.56 20.87 -3.12
N TYR A 315 -19.19 20.56 -1.88
CA TYR A 315 -18.53 19.30 -1.54
C TYR A 315 -19.26 18.42 -0.51
N ASP A 316 -20.29 18.96 0.17
CA ASP A 316 -21.22 18.18 0.99
C ASP A 316 -22.65 18.72 0.82
N MET A 317 -23.64 17.84 1.02
CA MET A 317 -25.05 18.17 0.94
C MET A 317 -25.91 17.38 1.94
N ARG A 318 -26.96 18.00 2.46
CA ARG A 318 -27.97 17.35 3.32
C ARG A 318 -29.39 17.73 2.92
N PRO A 319 -30.27 16.75 2.66
CA PRO A 319 -31.69 17.03 2.43
C PRO A 319 -32.39 17.46 3.73
N LEU A 320 -33.39 18.31 3.61
CA LEU A 320 -34.28 18.78 4.69
C LEU A 320 -35.70 18.22 4.52
N ALA A 321 -36.51 18.34 5.57
CA ALA A 321 -37.86 17.78 5.64
C ALA A 321 -38.84 18.39 4.62
N ASP A 322 -38.61 19.63 4.20
CA ASP A 322 -39.42 20.36 3.21
C ASP A 322 -39.02 20.06 1.76
N GLY A 323 -38.08 19.14 1.53
CA GLY A 323 -37.56 18.81 0.20
C GLY A 323 -36.51 19.81 -0.32
N SER A 324 -36.14 20.81 0.48
CA SER A 324 -34.96 21.63 0.21
C SER A 324 -33.68 20.89 0.57
N VAL A 325 -32.54 21.39 0.09
CA VAL A 325 -31.21 20.81 0.29
C VAL A 325 -30.28 21.89 0.81
N LEU A 326 -29.52 21.55 1.83
CA LEU A 326 -28.37 22.33 2.28
C LEU A 326 -27.13 21.94 1.48
N LEU A 327 -26.38 22.94 1.04
CA LEU A 327 -25.15 22.79 0.26
C LEU A 327 -24.01 23.49 0.98
N LEU A 328 -22.85 22.85 1.03
CA LEU A 328 -21.63 23.40 1.64
C LEU A 328 -20.57 23.66 0.56
N SER A 329 -20.11 24.90 0.44
CA SER A 329 -19.04 25.31 -0.48
C SER A 329 -17.68 25.41 0.21
N SER A 330 -16.58 25.25 -0.54
CA SER A 330 -15.20 25.22 0.02
C SER A 330 -14.50 26.58 0.08
N TYR A 331 -14.79 27.54 -0.80
CA TYR A 331 -14.12 28.85 -0.77
C TYR A 331 -14.97 30.00 -1.35
N PRO A 332 -15.37 30.99 -0.53
CA PRO A 332 -15.35 30.94 0.93
C PRO A 332 -16.27 29.82 1.45
N GLU A 333 -15.94 29.25 2.62
CA GLU A 333 -16.84 28.29 3.25
C GLU A 333 -18.16 28.95 3.58
N ALA A 334 -19.24 28.40 3.03
CA ALA A 334 -20.56 28.98 3.17
C ALA A 334 -21.64 27.88 3.14
N LEU A 335 -22.67 28.11 3.95
CA LEU A 335 -23.87 27.28 3.99
C LEU A 335 -24.90 27.90 3.08
N TRP A 336 -25.42 27.11 2.16
CA TRP A 336 -26.44 27.50 1.21
C TRP A 336 -27.65 26.60 1.34
N ARG A 337 -28.82 27.12 0.97
CA ARG A 337 -30.05 26.35 0.82
C ARG A 337 -30.57 26.48 -0.59
N TRP A 338 -30.99 25.36 -1.16
CA TRP A 338 -31.66 25.32 -2.45
C TRP A 338 -32.96 24.53 -2.32
N ALA A 339 -34.03 24.97 -2.98
CA ALA A 339 -35.30 24.25 -3.03
C ALA A 339 -35.84 24.20 -4.46
N PRO A 340 -36.59 23.16 -4.84
CA PRO A 340 -37.31 23.11 -6.11
C PRO A 340 -38.31 24.27 -6.19
N GLY A 341 -37.92 25.36 -6.85
CA GLY A 341 -38.68 26.62 -6.89
C GLY A 341 -37.83 27.89 -6.71
N MET A 342 -36.60 27.77 -6.19
CA MET A 342 -35.65 28.88 -6.05
C MET A 342 -34.89 29.22 -7.35
N GLY A 343 -35.13 28.48 -8.43
CA GLY A 343 -34.34 28.58 -9.66
C GLY A 343 -32.94 27.98 -9.51
N GLU A 344 -31.98 28.48 -10.28
CA GLU A 344 -30.61 27.93 -10.35
C GLU A 344 -29.65 28.50 -9.27
N LYS A 345 -30.09 29.48 -8.47
CA LYS A 345 -29.25 30.17 -7.48
C LYS A 345 -29.64 29.79 -6.06
N PRO A 346 -28.81 29.03 -5.33
CA PRO A 346 -29.02 28.76 -3.92
C PRO A 346 -29.00 30.05 -3.08
N GLN A 347 -29.80 30.08 -2.01
CA GLN A 347 -29.80 31.15 -1.02
C GLN A 347 -28.64 30.95 -0.04
N ARG A 348 -27.80 31.97 0.16
CA ARG A 348 -26.75 31.93 1.20
C ARG A 348 -27.37 32.13 2.58
N LEU A 349 -27.16 31.17 3.47
CA LEU A 349 -27.62 31.23 4.86
C LEU A 349 -26.52 31.73 5.79
N TRP A 350 -25.28 31.35 5.52
CA TRP A 350 -24.13 31.69 6.35
C TRP A 350 -22.84 31.66 5.53
N GLN A 351 -21.83 32.42 5.95
CA GLN A 351 -20.50 32.45 5.35
C GLN A 351 -19.43 32.64 6.42
N ALA A 352 -18.32 31.91 6.29
CA ALA A 352 -17.15 32.05 7.13
C ALA A 352 -16.47 33.42 6.91
N SER A 353 -16.07 34.05 8.02
CA SER A 353 -15.30 35.30 7.98
C SER A 353 -13.80 35.08 7.76
N ALA A 354 -13.32 33.85 7.90
CA ALA A 354 -11.94 33.42 7.73
C ALA A 354 -11.91 31.94 7.30
N ASP A 355 -10.72 31.35 7.18
CA ASP A 355 -10.59 29.90 7.03
C ASP A 355 -11.30 29.18 8.19
N ALA A 356 -12.32 28.39 7.84
CA ALA A 356 -13.15 27.66 8.78
C ALA A 356 -12.67 26.20 8.98
N GLY A 357 -11.62 25.81 8.26
CA GLY A 357 -10.93 24.53 8.41
C GLY A 357 -11.78 23.35 7.96
N ARG A 358 -11.72 22.24 8.70
CA ARG A 358 -12.56 21.07 8.41
C ARG A 358 -13.99 21.31 8.89
N ALA A 359 -14.92 21.34 7.95
CA ALA A 359 -16.33 21.44 8.24
C ALA A 359 -17.03 20.06 8.28
N GLY A 360 -18.11 19.99 9.06
CA GLY A 360 -19.02 18.85 9.09
C GLY A 360 -20.46 19.31 9.03
N LEU A 361 -21.22 18.81 8.06
CA LEU A 361 -22.65 19.09 7.91
C LEU A 361 -23.48 17.88 8.34
N SER A 362 -24.38 18.10 9.30
CA SER A 362 -25.32 17.10 9.80
C SER A 362 -26.73 17.66 9.92
N VAL A 363 -27.71 16.76 10.00
CA VAL A 363 -29.13 17.08 10.14
C VAL A 363 -29.75 16.13 11.17
N ASP A 364 -30.75 16.61 11.90
CA ASP A 364 -31.52 15.79 12.81
C ASP A 364 -32.30 14.69 12.06
N PRO A 365 -32.75 13.62 12.74
CA PRO A 365 -33.48 12.53 12.10
C PRO A 365 -34.77 12.96 11.38
N GLN A 366 -35.33 14.11 11.77
CA GLN A 366 -36.55 14.67 11.22
C GLN A 366 -36.32 15.59 10.01
N GLY A 367 -35.07 16.00 9.73
CA GLY A 367 -34.77 16.93 8.66
C GLY A 367 -35.14 18.39 8.95
N ARG A 368 -35.38 18.74 10.23
CA ARG A 368 -35.89 20.05 10.66
C ARG A 368 -34.81 20.98 11.20
N THR A 369 -33.77 20.41 11.80
CA THR A 369 -32.64 21.18 12.32
C THR A 369 -31.35 20.63 11.73
N ALA A 370 -30.49 21.52 11.24
CA ALA A 370 -29.19 21.17 10.72
C ALA A 370 -28.08 21.90 11.45
N TRP A 371 -26.92 21.28 11.51
CA TRP A 371 -25.73 21.86 12.11
C TRP A 371 -24.57 21.80 11.14
N LEU A 372 -23.93 22.96 10.95
CA LEU A 372 -22.64 23.07 10.31
C LEU A 372 -21.60 23.33 11.39
N ALA A 373 -20.77 22.33 11.67
CA ALA A 373 -19.65 22.45 12.59
C ALA A 373 -18.40 22.87 11.84
N VAL A 374 -17.76 23.95 12.29
CA VAL A 374 -16.48 24.46 11.79
C VAL A 374 -15.54 24.72 12.97
N GLN A 375 -14.26 24.98 12.73
CA GLN A 375 -13.25 25.00 13.81
C GLN A 375 -13.52 25.97 14.96
N ARG A 376 -14.32 27.03 14.76
CA ARG A 376 -14.55 28.09 15.76
C ARG A 376 -16.00 28.26 16.19
N GLN A 377 -16.94 27.63 15.50
CA GLN A 377 -18.36 27.80 15.77
C GLN A 377 -19.20 26.65 15.22
N ILE A 378 -20.41 26.54 15.75
CA ILE A 378 -21.46 25.67 15.22
C ILE A 378 -22.56 26.58 14.70
N VAL A 379 -22.90 26.43 13.42
CA VAL A 379 -24.02 27.14 12.81
C VAL A 379 -25.22 26.21 12.84
N GLU A 380 -26.23 26.58 13.62
CA GLU A 380 -27.50 25.89 13.67
C GLU A 380 -28.47 26.53 12.67
N TYR A 381 -29.10 25.71 11.85
CA TYR A 381 -30.16 26.13 10.93
C TYR A 381 -31.46 25.45 11.32
N SER A 382 -32.47 26.25 11.68
CA SER A 382 -33.83 25.78 11.96
C SER A 382 -34.71 26.00 10.74
N LEU A 383 -35.35 24.94 10.27
CA LEU A 383 -36.30 25.00 9.16
C LEU A 383 -37.58 25.75 9.53
N GLU A 384 -38.02 25.65 10.79
CA GLU A 384 -39.22 26.33 11.29
C GLU A 384 -39.04 27.85 11.32
N GLN A 385 -37.88 28.30 11.80
CA GLN A 385 -37.55 29.72 11.88
C GLN A 385 -36.95 30.26 10.58
N GLN A 386 -36.57 29.36 9.65
CA GLN A 386 -35.81 29.64 8.43
C GLN A 386 -34.58 30.52 8.68
N ARG A 387 -33.90 30.33 9.81
CA ARG A 387 -32.81 31.18 10.28
C ARG A 387 -31.59 30.34 10.62
N ALA A 388 -30.41 30.88 10.28
CA ALA A 388 -29.13 30.35 10.71
C ALA A 388 -28.59 31.18 11.88
N ILE A 389 -28.18 30.50 12.94
CA ILE A 389 -27.62 31.10 14.16
C ILE A 389 -26.23 30.51 14.38
N ALA A 390 -25.23 31.36 14.58
CA ALA A 390 -23.87 30.93 14.85
C ALA A 390 -23.59 30.96 16.36
N HIS A 391 -23.14 29.83 16.88
CA HIS A 391 -22.76 29.64 18.27
C HIS A 391 -21.25 29.46 18.38
N PRO A 392 -20.53 30.20 19.25
CA PRO A 392 -19.11 29.99 19.47
C PRO A 392 -18.81 28.55 19.93
N LEU A 393 -17.74 27.96 19.41
CA LEU A 393 -17.27 26.64 19.83
C LEU A 393 -16.24 26.79 20.95
N ARG A 394 -16.42 26.06 22.05
CA ARG A 394 -15.51 26.03 23.19
C ARG A 394 -15.21 24.60 23.61
N TRP A 395 -14.06 24.42 24.24
CA TRP A 395 -13.59 23.14 24.74
C TRP A 395 -13.49 23.20 26.26
N ALA A 396 -13.97 22.17 26.93
CA ALA A 396 -13.83 22.04 28.38
C ALA A 396 -12.36 21.94 28.80
N ALA A 397 -12.09 22.22 30.08
CA ALA A 397 -10.74 22.11 30.63
C ALA A 397 -10.20 20.67 30.43
N GLY A 398 -8.95 20.57 29.96
CA GLY A 398 -8.28 19.28 29.72
C GLY A 398 -8.49 18.69 28.32
N VAL A 399 -9.40 19.23 27.50
CA VAL A 399 -9.54 18.81 26.10
C VAL A 399 -8.35 19.32 25.28
N ARG A 400 -7.46 18.42 24.90
CA ARG A 400 -6.33 18.73 24.01
C ARG A 400 -6.81 18.90 22.58
N GLN A 401 -6.32 19.94 21.91
CA GLN A 401 -6.61 20.19 20.51
C GLN A 401 -5.80 19.26 19.59
N PRO A 402 -6.35 18.89 18.42
CA PRO A 402 -5.64 18.12 17.40
C PRO A 402 -4.33 18.80 16.97
N ILE A 403 -3.28 18.00 16.76
CA ILE A 403 -1.94 18.50 16.41
C ILE A 403 -1.92 19.14 15.00
N SER A 404 -2.74 18.64 14.07
CA SER A 404 -2.85 19.24 12.72
C SER A 404 -4.21 18.99 12.07
N GLY A 405 -4.70 19.97 11.31
CA GLY A 405 -5.91 19.83 10.46
C GLY A 405 -7.27 20.02 11.16
N GLY A 406 -7.29 20.23 12.48
CA GLY A 406 -8.53 20.41 13.26
C GLY A 406 -9.34 19.13 13.42
N TRP A 407 -10.44 19.24 14.17
CA TRP A 407 -11.34 18.11 14.47
C TRP A 407 -11.98 17.54 13.20
N LYS A 408 -12.15 16.22 13.17
CA LYS A 408 -13.06 15.57 12.23
C LYS A 408 -14.45 15.51 12.85
N TRP A 409 -15.48 15.45 12.00
CA TRP A 409 -16.87 15.52 12.43
C TRP A 409 -17.66 14.29 12.01
N THR A 410 -18.42 13.76 12.96
CA THR A 410 -19.56 12.85 12.77
C THR A 410 -20.77 13.44 13.50
N HIS A 411 -21.82 12.67 13.75
CA HIS A 411 -22.99 13.12 14.48
C HIS A 411 -23.55 12.06 15.42
N ASP A 412 -24.26 12.50 16.45
CA ASP A 412 -24.95 11.63 17.40
C ASP A 412 -26.34 11.19 16.90
N THR A 413 -27.09 10.50 17.75
CA THR A 413 -28.43 9.99 17.42
C THR A 413 -29.46 11.08 17.17
N GLN A 414 -29.20 12.32 17.59
CA GLN A 414 -30.03 13.50 17.37
C GLN A 414 -29.53 14.34 16.18
N GLY A 415 -28.47 13.89 15.49
CA GLY A 415 -27.86 14.63 14.38
C GLY A 415 -26.89 15.73 14.84
N ARG A 416 -26.66 15.88 16.15
CA ARG A 416 -25.77 16.92 16.68
C ARG A 416 -24.32 16.59 16.33
N PRO A 417 -23.47 17.59 16.00
CA PRO A 417 -22.07 17.34 15.64
C PRO A 417 -21.30 16.68 16.78
N VAL A 418 -20.48 15.70 16.41
CA VAL A 418 -19.60 14.96 17.33
C VAL A 418 -18.17 15.08 16.80
N PRO A 419 -17.31 15.87 17.45
CA PRO A 419 -15.90 15.95 17.11
C PRO A 419 -15.16 14.67 17.50
N TYR A 420 -14.26 14.24 16.63
CA TYR A 420 -13.33 13.15 16.91
C TYR A 420 -11.96 13.38 16.27
N ASP A 421 -10.93 12.74 16.83
CA ASP A 421 -9.56 12.76 16.31
C ASP A 421 -8.82 11.45 16.66
N HIS A 422 -7.70 11.23 15.99
CA HIS A 422 -6.76 10.13 16.22
C HIS A 422 -5.58 10.67 17.03
N ALA A 423 -5.63 10.53 18.35
CA ALA A 423 -4.69 11.14 19.28
C ALA A 423 -3.57 10.16 19.65
N LEU A 424 -2.33 10.65 19.72
CA LEU A 424 -1.12 9.87 20.04
C LEU A 424 -0.74 9.90 21.53
N ASP A 425 -1.65 10.35 22.38
CA ASP A 425 -1.41 10.59 23.81
C ASP A 425 -2.38 9.81 24.72
N GLY A 426 -2.89 8.70 24.23
CA GLY A 426 -3.67 7.74 25.01
C GLY A 426 -2.94 7.24 26.26
N GLY A 427 -3.71 6.91 27.29
CA GLY A 427 -3.21 6.37 28.54
C GLY A 427 -2.85 4.88 28.47
N GLY A 428 -1.89 4.44 29.31
CA GLY A 428 -1.51 3.05 29.42
C GLY A 428 -0.46 2.60 28.39
N ALA A 429 -0.53 1.32 27.98
CA ALA A 429 0.42 0.75 27.01
C ALA A 429 0.08 1.12 25.56
N ILE A 430 -1.18 1.41 25.27
CA ILE A 430 -1.65 1.85 23.95
C ILE A 430 -1.75 3.38 23.93
N ARG A 431 -0.86 4.01 23.14
CA ARG A 431 -0.81 5.48 23.03
C ARG A 431 -1.69 6.06 21.92
N ASP A 432 -1.95 5.30 20.86
CA ASP A 432 -2.79 5.76 19.77
C ASP A 432 -4.25 5.41 20.04
N VAL A 433 -5.12 6.42 20.12
CA VAL A 433 -6.53 6.29 20.51
C VAL A 433 -7.43 7.09 19.57
N LEU A 434 -8.65 6.59 19.34
CA LEU A 434 -9.71 7.40 18.76
C LEU A 434 -10.37 8.19 19.89
N ARG A 435 -10.11 9.50 19.94
CA ARG A 435 -10.73 10.42 20.90
C ARG A 435 -12.06 10.90 20.36
N VAL A 436 -13.11 10.76 21.14
CA VAL A 436 -14.46 11.23 20.82
C VAL A 436 -14.91 12.21 21.89
N LEU A 437 -15.44 13.35 21.44
CA LEU A 437 -15.99 14.38 22.32
C LEU A 437 -17.52 14.38 22.29
N GLU A 438 -18.12 14.99 23.29
CA GLU A 438 -19.57 15.21 23.34
C GLU A 438 -19.90 16.61 23.86
N PRO A 439 -21.05 17.18 23.45
CA PRO A 439 -21.50 18.45 23.99
C PRO A 439 -21.93 18.29 25.45
N GLN A 440 -21.45 19.15 26.34
CA GLN A 440 -21.88 19.17 27.75
C GLN A 440 -23.35 19.53 27.89
N ALA A 441 -23.80 20.49 27.09
CA ALA A 441 -25.20 20.90 26.98
C ALA A 441 -25.43 21.52 25.60
N THR A 442 -26.68 21.47 25.14
CA THR A 442 -27.13 22.29 24.00
C THR A 442 -27.31 23.73 24.49
N PRO A 443 -26.86 24.76 23.74
CA PRO A 443 -27.07 26.14 24.14
C PRO A 443 -28.55 26.46 24.35
N SER A 444 -28.88 27.20 25.40
CA SER A 444 -30.25 27.58 25.75
C SER A 444 -30.72 28.88 25.09
N ALA A 445 -29.81 29.65 24.48
CA ALA A 445 -30.09 30.91 23.81
C ALA A 445 -29.19 31.14 22.58
N ASP A 446 -29.65 31.99 21.66
CA ASP A 446 -28.92 32.38 20.46
C ASP A 446 -27.53 32.91 20.81
N GLY A 447 -26.49 32.38 20.17
CA GLY A 447 -25.10 32.84 20.34
C GLY A 447 -24.39 32.35 21.62
N GLU A 448 -25.07 31.61 22.50
CA GLU A 448 -24.40 30.94 23.63
C GLU A 448 -23.46 29.82 23.12
N PRO A 449 -22.33 29.57 23.80
CA PRO A 449 -21.30 28.68 23.28
C PRO A 449 -21.67 27.20 23.40
N TRP A 450 -21.28 26.41 22.39
CA TRP A 450 -21.22 24.96 22.51
C TRP A 450 -19.93 24.55 23.23
N ILE A 451 -20.06 23.93 24.40
CA ILE A 451 -18.91 23.45 25.17
C ILE A 451 -18.80 21.93 25.01
N TYR A 452 -17.69 21.46 24.45
CA TYR A 452 -17.41 20.03 24.30
C TYR A 452 -16.48 19.51 25.38
N THR A 453 -16.78 18.33 25.90
CA THR A 453 -15.94 17.57 26.83
C THR A 453 -15.53 16.24 26.22
N GLN A 454 -14.49 15.60 26.77
CA GLN A 454 -14.12 14.25 26.37
C GLN A 454 -15.23 13.28 26.78
N ARG A 455 -15.70 12.49 25.81
CA ARG A 455 -16.63 11.39 26.02
C ARG A 455 -15.85 10.12 26.36
N PHE A 456 -14.96 9.70 25.46
CA PHE A 456 -14.07 8.57 25.67
C PHE A 456 -12.84 8.63 24.75
N ASP A 457 -11.82 7.85 25.11
CA ASP A 457 -10.68 7.50 24.24
C ASP A 457 -10.75 6.00 23.95
N ALA A 458 -10.93 5.62 22.68
CA ALA A 458 -11.04 4.23 22.27
C ALA A 458 -9.66 3.67 21.89
N PRO A 459 -9.12 2.68 22.63
CA PRO A 459 -7.78 2.13 22.40
C PRO A 459 -7.72 1.19 21.18
N ARG A 460 -8.87 0.91 20.54
CA ARG A 460 -8.94 0.13 19.30
C ARG A 460 -8.03 0.71 18.20
N GLN A 461 -7.85 2.03 18.15
CA GLN A 461 -7.00 2.68 17.16
C GLN A 461 -5.53 2.20 17.24
N GLY A 462 -4.96 2.05 18.43
CA GLY A 462 -3.55 1.66 18.56
C GLY A 462 -3.23 0.20 18.26
N VAL A 463 -4.24 -0.61 17.90
CA VAL A 463 -4.07 -2.01 17.47
C VAL A 463 -4.41 -2.24 16.00
N VAL A 464 -4.59 -1.16 15.23
CA VAL A 464 -4.81 -1.22 13.76
C VAL A 464 -3.55 -0.90 12.94
N GLY A 465 -2.42 -0.59 13.59
CA GLY A 465 -1.14 -0.42 12.91
C GLY A 465 -0.64 -1.70 12.25
N GLY A 466 0.04 -1.56 11.09
CA GLY A 466 0.62 -2.69 10.34
C GLY A 466 -0.35 -3.43 9.41
N TYR A 467 -1.60 -2.96 9.27
CA TYR A 467 -2.54 -3.47 8.28
C TYR A 467 -2.38 -2.74 6.94
N PRO A 468 -2.64 -3.41 5.80
CA PRO A 468 -2.58 -2.77 4.49
C PRO A 468 -3.71 -1.73 4.32
N GLY A 469 -3.41 -0.65 3.61
CA GLY A 469 -4.38 0.40 3.30
C GLY A 469 -4.42 1.52 4.34
N ASN A 470 -5.61 1.92 4.78
CA ASN A 470 -5.77 2.97 5.79
C ASN A 470 -5.56 2.43 7.21
N SER A 471 -4.79 3.15 8.03
CA SER A 471 -4.48 2.78 9.42
C SER A 471 -5.28 3.57 10.46
N LEU A 472 -6.27 4.34 10.03
CA LEU A 472 -7.12 5.16 10.91
C LEU A 472 -8.54 4.62 10.92
N VAL A 473 -9.04 4.25 12.10
CA VAL A 473 -10.43 3.80 12.28
C VAL A 473 -11.40 4.95 11.94
N LYS A 474 -12.56 4.62 11.36
CA LYS A 474 -13.55 5.62 10.93
C LYS A 474 -14.90 5.38 11.58
N PRO A 475 -15.51 6.36 12.27
CA PRO A 475 -16.88 6.23 12.76
C PRO A 475 -17.89 6.01 11.63
N VAL A 476 -18.85 5.12 11.87
CA VAL A 476 -20.02 4.90 10.99
C VAL A 476 -20.94 6.11 11.05
N ARG A 477 -21.30 6.63 9.88
CA ARG A 477 -22.27 7.72 9.73
C ARG A 477 -23.66 7.15 9.56
N TRP A 478 -24.53 7.42 10.53
CA TRP A 478 -25.91 6.93 10.47
C TRP A 478 -26.83 7.89 9.70
N ASP A 479 -27.78 7.36 8.96
CA ASP A 479 -28.86 8.15 8.34
C ASP A 479 -29.82 8.76 9.39
N ARG A 480 -29.98 8.10 10.54
CA ARG A 480 -30.85 8.49 11.67
C ARG A 480 -30.25 8.04 13.00
N SER A 481 -31.07 7.97 14.06
CA SER A 481 -30.68 7.43 15.37
C SER A 481 -30.23 5.97 15.27
N GLY A 482 -28.93 5.77 15.08
CA GLY A 482 -28.29 4.47 14.94
C GLY A 482 -28.21 3.66 16.23
N GLN A 483 -27.87 2.38 16.11
CA GLN A 483 -27.68 1.48 17.25
C GLN A 483 -26.21 1.45 17.68
N GLY A 484 -25.86 2.22 18.72
CA GLY A 484 -24.51 2.23 19.30
C GLY A 484 -23.45 2.94 18.44
N PHE A 485 -22.21 2.97 18.94
CA PHE A 485 -21.09 3.64 18.28
C PHE A 485 -20.27 2.61 17.50
N TRP A 486 -20.39 2.61 16.18
CA TRP A 486 -19.68 1.69 15.31
C TRP A 486 -18.52 2.39 14.61
N ILE A 487 -17.43 1.65 14.40
CA ILE A 487 -16.28 2.08 13.63
C ILE A 487 -15.93 1.04 12.56
N GLU A 488 -15.43 1.51 11.43
CA GLU A 488 -14.67 0.72 10.48
C GLU A 488 -13.21 0.64 10.96
N ASP A 489 -12.68 -0.57 11.01
CA ASP A 489 -11.27 -0.86 11.27
C ASP A 489 -10.77 -1.94 10.28
N PRO A 490 -9.51 -2.42 10.33
CA PRO A 490 -9.03 -3.47 9.41
C PRO A 490 -9.63 -4.86 9.58
N ALA A 491 -10.23 -5.18 10.73
CA ALA A 491 -10.95 -6.45 10.93
C ALA A 491 -12.33 -6.41 10.27
N GLY A 492 -12.95 -5.22 10.18
CA GLY A 492 -14.24 -5.03 9.53
C GLY A 492 -15.03 -3.91 10.18
N LEU A 493 -16.05 -4.30 10.95
CA LEU A 493 -16.86 -3.40 11.77
C LEU A 493 -16.72 -3.74 13.24
N THR A 494 -16.45 -2.73 14.04
CA THR A 494 -16.30 -2.87 15.48
C THR A 494 -17.27 -1.94 16.20
N GLN A 495 -18.05 -2.51 17.11
CA GLN A 495 -18.90 -1.76 18.03
C GLN A 495 -18.08 -1.38 19.25
N LEU A 496 -18.17 -0.10 19.62
CA LEU A 496 -17.61 0.43 20.85
C LEU A 496 -18.73 0.65 21.86
N ASP A 497 -18.40 0.40 23.12
CA ASP A 497 -19.19 0.87 24.24
C ASP A 497 -19.22 2.40 24.22
N GLY A 498 -20.42 2.97 24.17
CA GLY A 498 -20.63 4.41 23.97
C GLY A 498 -20.20 5.28 25.14
N THR A 499 -19.80 4.70 26.27
CA THR A 499 -19.38 5.44 27.47
C THR A 499 -17.88 5.32 27.69
N THR A 500 -17.31 4.14 27.47
CA THR A 500 -15.92 3.82 27.77
C THR A 500 -15.01 3.77 26.54
N GLY A 501 -15.59 3.67 25.34
CA GLY A 501 -14.83 3.48 24.09
C GLY A 501 -14.18 2.09 23.95
N ARG A 502 -14.46 1.16 24.87
CA ARG A 502 -13.97 -0.22 24.81
C ARG A 502 -14.74 -1.03 23.76
N VAL A 503 -14.07 -2.01 23.16
CA VAL A 503 -14.71 -2.90 22.17
C VAL A 503 -15.76 -3.76 22.85
N SER A 504 -16.97 -3.79 22.28
CA SER A 504 -18.09 -4.62 22.76
C SER A 504 -18.48 -5.71 21.76
N ARG A 505 -18.22 -5.52 20.46
CA ARG A 505 -18.53 -6.50 19.41
C ARG A 505 -17.66 -6.27 18.18
N VAL A 506 -17.26 -7.35 17.50
CA VAL A 506 -16.53 -7.28 16.23
C VAL A 506 -17.25 -8.13 15.18
N LEU A 507 -17.40 -7.58 13.98
CA LEU A 507 -17.93 -8.26 12.80
C LEU A 507 -16.84 -8.27 11.73
N THR A 508 -16.24 -9.45 11.54
CA THR A 508 -15.22 -9.65 10.50
C THR A 508 -15.84 -9.54 9.12
N LEU A 509 -15.20 -8.80 8.23
CA LEU A 509 -15.62 -8.65 6.85
C LEU A 509 -14.67 -9.40 5.91
N PRO A 510 -15.13 -9.78 4.69
CA PRO A 510 -14.25 -10.28 3.65
C PRO A 510 -13.18 -9.27 3.27
N ARG A 511 -12.28 -9.69 2.37
CA ARG A 511 -11.23 -8.84 1.81
C ARG A 511 -11.77 -7.50 1.33
N ARG A 512 -11.15 -6.42 1.81
CA ARG A 512 -11.55 -5.04 1.49
C ARG A 512 -10.51 -4.25 0.71
N PHE A 513 -9.27 -4.71 0.63
CA PHE A 513 -8.23 -3.93 -0.01
C PHE A 513 -7.20 -4.80 -0.73
N GLY A 514 -6.73 -4.33 -1.88
CA GLY A 514 -5.57 -4.89 -2.55
C GLY A 514 -5.87 -6.10 -3.44
N LYS A 515 -4.82 -6.89 -3.72
CA LYS A 515 -4.87 -8.09 -4.56
C LYS A 515 -5.34 -9.29 -3.76
N VAL A 516 -5.79 -10.34 -4.45
CA VAL A 516 -6.14 -11.61 -3.81
C VAL A 516 -4.88 -12.12 -3.12
N ASP A 517 -4.95 -12.28 -1.81
CA ASP A 517 -3.91 -12.91 -1.00
C ASP A 517 -4.57 -14.01 -0.18
N GLY A 518 -4.15 -15.26 -0.41
CA GLY A 518 -4.64 -16.43 0.33
C GLY A 518 -4.19 -16.46 1.79
N ASN A 519 -3.46 -15.44 2.26
CA ASN A 519 -2.93 -15.32 3.61
C ASN A 519 -3.39 -14.04 4.35
N ASP A 520 -3.91 -13.03 3.63
CA ASP A 520 -4.41 -11.79 4.23
C ASP A 520 -5.67 -11.27 3.52
N ASP A 521 -6.78 -11.27 4.23
CA ASP A 521 -8.07 -10.69 3.84
C ASP A 521 -8.41 -9.42 4.61
N THR A 522 -7.46 -8.89 5.39
CA THR A 522 -7.69 -7.71 6.21
C THR A 522 -7.25 -6.43 5.50
N GLY A 523 -7.47 -5.29 6.17
CA GLY A 523 -7.09 -3.98 5.66
C GLY A 523 -8.30 -3.10 5.38
N MET A 524 -8.03 -1.82 5.23
CA MET A 524 -9.06 -0.81 5.03
C MET A 524 -8.90 -0.16 3.66
N ALA A 525 -10.00 -0.12 2.91
CA ALA A 525 -10.03 0.51 1.62
C ALA A 525 -9.76 2.02 1.71
N GLN A 526 -8.96 2.49 0.75
CA GLN A 526 -8.79 3.89 0.41
C GLN A 526 -9.68 4.21 -0.80
N TRP A 527 -10.01 5.49 -1.03
CA TRP A 527 -10.82 5.94 -2.18
C TRP A 527 -12.26 5.40 -2.23
N VAL A 528 -12.82 5.14 -1.05
CA VAL A 528 -14.24 4.82 -0.83
C VAL A 528 -14.81 5.81 0.19
N PRO A 529 -16.14 6.03 0.20
CA PRO A 529 -16.78 6.90 1.16
C PRO A 529 -16.56 6.40 2.61
N ALA A 530 -16.79 7.29 3.58
CA ALA A 530 -16.86 6.88 4.98
C ALA A 530 -17.94 5.80 5.18
N PRO A 531 -17.76 4.86 6.13
CA PRO A 531 -18.75 3.83 6.40
C PRO A 531 -20.07 4.47 6.81
N LEU A 532 -21.19 3.93 6.33
CA LEU A 532 -22.52 4.49 6.56
C LEU A 532 -23.53 3.44 7.01
N GLY A 533 -24.47 3.82 7.86
CA GLY A 533 -25.47 2.92 8.41
C GLY A 533 -26.89 3.38 8.12
N SER A 534 -27.80 2.43 7.93
CA SER A 534 -29.24 2.68 7.92
C SER A 534 -29.89 2.14 9.19
N ALA A 535 -30.43 3.03 10.02
CA ALA A 535 -31.14 2.66 11.24
C ALA A 535 -32.43 1.88 10.90
N LYS A 536 -33.18 2.32 9.88
CA LYS A 536 -34.40 1.64 9.41
C LYS A 536 -34.09 0.29 8.77
N GLY A 537 -33.02 0.22 7.98
CA GLY A 537 -32.61 -1.00 7.30
C GLY A 537 -31.91 -2.02 8.21
N GLY A 538 -31.39 -1.59 9.37
CA GLY A 538 -30.65 -2.42 10.31
C GLY A 538 -29.30 -2.89 9.75
N TRP A 539 -28.65 -2.09 8.91
CA TRP A 539 -27.41 -2.46 8.23
C TRP A 539 -26.36 -1.36 8.24
N VAL A 540 -25.10 -1.75 8.06
CA VAL A 540 -23.96 -0.87 7.82
C VAL A 540 -23.26 -1.26 6.53
N ALA A 541 -22.91 -0.27 5.73
CA ALA A 541 -22.15 -0.42 4.50
C ALA A 541 -20.71 0.08 4.69
N VAL A 542 -19.75 -0.75 4.29
CA VAL A 542 -18.31 -0.49 4.39
C VAL A 542 -17.66 -0.64 3.02
N GLY A 543 -16.80 0.30 2.64
CA GLY A 543 -16.19 0.29 1.32
C GLY A 543 -15.08 -0.77 1.16
N PHE A 544 -14.91 -1.24 -0.07
CA PHE A 544 -13.78 -2.05 -0.50
C PHE A 544 -13.18 -1.53 -1.81
N VAL A 545 -11.90 -1.81 -2.05
CA VAL A 545 -11.24 -1.66 -3.35
C VAL A 545 -10.40 -2.89 -3.63
N LEU A 546 -10.93 -3.77 -4.48
CA LEU A 546 -10.24 -4.99 -4.88
C LEU A 546 -9.41 -4.74 -6.14
N MET A 547 -8.31 -5.45 -6.27
CA MET A 547 -7.40 -5.37 -7.40
C MET A 547 -7.42 -6.66 -8.21
N GLU A 548 -7.79 -6.56 -9.49
CA GLU A 548 -7.61 -7.61 -10.49
C GLU A 548 -6.48 -7.20 -11.45
N GLY A 549 -5.29 -7.74 -11.23
CA GLY A 549 -4.08 -7.27 -11.92
C GLY A 549 -3.77 -5.81 -11.56
N ASN A 550 -3.93 -4.90 -12.52
CA ASN A 550 -3.79 -3.45 -12.34
C ASN A 550 -5.14 -2.71 -12.27
N ARG A 551 -6.26 -3.40 -12.48
CA ARG A 551 -7.60 -2.82 -12.42
C ARG A 551 -8.07 -2.73 -10.96
N ARG A 552 -8.72 -1.62 -10.63
CA ARG A 552 -9.43 -1.41 -9.36
C ARG A 552 -10.91 -1.69 -9.57
N ASP A 553 -11.50 -2.40 -8.62
CA ASP A 553 -12.93 -2.67 -8.55
C ASP A 553 -13.46 -2.21 -7.18
N PRO A 554 -13.82 -0.92 -7.06
CA PRO A 554 -14.35 -0.36 -5.83
C PRO A 554 -15.80 -0.78 -5.61
N GLY A 555 -16.21 -0.84 -4.34
CA GLY A 555 -17.56 -1.22 -3.97
C GLY A 555 -17.85 -1.07 -2.48
N MET A 556 -18.99 -1.61 -2.04
CA MET A 556 -19.43 -1.59 -0.64
C MET A 556 -19.92 -2.98 -0.20
N HIS A 557 -19.44 -3.47 0.94
CA HIS A 557 -20.03 -4.58 1.67
C HIS A 557 -21.19 -4.07 2.52
N VAL A 558 -22.37 -4.67 2.38
CA VAL A 558 -23.55 -4.34 3.21
C VAL A 558 -23.77 -5.45 4.23
N VAL A 559 -23.73 -5.08 5.51
CA VAL A 559 -23.71 -5.99 6.64
C VAL A 559 -24.98 -5.81 7.45
N ASP A 560 -25.68 -6.91 7.72
CA ASP A 560 -26.81 -6.94 8.63
C ASP A 560 -26.31 -6.92 10.08
N LEU A 561 -26.70 -5.92 10.87
CA LEU A 561 -26.18 -5.79 12.24
C LEU A 561 -26.77 -6.79 13.23
N ALA A 562 -28.00 -7.24 12.99
CA ALA A 562 -28.65 -8.21 13.87
C ALA A 562 -27.97 -9.57 13.78
N SER A 563 -27.88 -10.13 12.57
CA SER A 563 -27.23 -11.41 12.29
C SER A 563 -25.70 -11.34 12.24
N GLY A 564 -25.12 -10.16 12.04
CA GLY A 564 -23.69 -9.98 11.80
C GLY A 564 -23.22 -10.51 10.45
N LYS A 565 -24.14 -10.90 9.55
CA LYS A 565 -23.82 -11.50 8.26
C LYS A 565 -23.77 -10.48 7.14
N LEU A 566 -22.88 -10.73 6.18
CA LEU A 566 -22.84 -10.00 4.92
C LEU A 566 -24.13 -10.28 4.13
N ARG A 567 -24.90 -9.23 3.78
CA ARG A 567 -26.08 -9.35 2.91
C ARG A 567 -25.66 -9.46 1.45
N TYR A 568 -24.75 -8.60 1.01
CA TYR A 568 -24.18 -8.58 -0.34
C TYR A 568 -22.96 -7.66 -0.44
N SER A 569 -22.14 -7.89 -1.46
CA SER A 569 -21.05 -7.01 -1.88
C SER A 569 -21.40 -6.37 -3.22
N LEU A 570 -21.68 -5.08 -3.22
CA LEU A 570 -21.97 -4.31 -4.43
C LEU A 570 -20.67 -3.79 -5.02
N ALA A 571 -20.28 -4.29 -6.18
CA ALA A 571 -19.14 -3.79 -6.95
C ALA A 571 -19.62 -2.92 -8.10
N LEU A 572 -18.90 -1.83 -8.37
CA LEU A 572 -19.07 -1.03 -9.57
C LEU A 572 -17.83 -1.23 -10.46
N PRO A 573 -17.86 -2.22 -11.37
CA PRO A 573 -16.69 -2.60 -12.15
C PRO A 573 -16.26 -1.48 -13.10
N GLY A 574 -14.95 -1.35 -13.32
CA GLY A 574 -14.39 -0.38 -14.29
C GLY A 574 -14.27 1.06 -13.80
N LEU A 575 -14.38 1.29 -12.48
CA LEU A 575 -14.17 2.59 -11.84
C LEU A 575 -12.89 2.63 -11.02
N ASN A 576 -12.27 3.80 -10.91
CA ASN A 576 -11.04 3.98 -10.13
C ASN A 576 -11.29 4.28 -8.64
N ALA A 577 -12.49 4.76 -8.30
CA ALA A 577 -12.88 5.17 -6.96
C ALA A 577 -14.41 5.15 -6.81
N LEU A 578 -14.88 5.08 -5.57
CA LEU A 578 -16.27 5.32 -5.22
C LEU A 578 -16.37 6.64 -4.45
N ASN A 579 -17.08 7.62 -5.03
CA ASN A 579 -17.09 8.99 -4.48
C ASN A 579 -18.20 9.19 -3.43
N ALA A 580 -19.35 8.56 -3.60
CA ALA A 580 -20.50 8.76 -2.71
C ALA A 580 -21.33 7.48 -2.55
N ALA A 581 -21.90 7.33 -1.36
CA ALA A 581 -22.90 6.31 -1.05
C ALA A 581 -23.83 6.87 0.02
N THR A 582 -25.10 6.47 0.00
CA THR A 582 -26.10 6.90 0.98
C THR A 582 -27.15 5.83 1.22
N ALA A 583 -27.86 5.91 2.34
CA ALA A 583 -29.06 5.13 2.57
C ALA A 583 -30.29 5.91 2.06
N SER A 584 -31.19 5.23 1.35
CA SER A 584 -32.50 5.79 1.01
C SER A 584 -33.42 5.86 2.24
N ALA A 585 -34.45 6.69 2.18
CA ALA A 585 -35.41 6.86 3.28
C ALA A 585 -36.21 5.58 3.62
N ASP A 586 -36.32 4.64 2.67
CA ASP A 586 -36.91 3.31 2.90
C ASP A 586 -35.91 2.29 3.48
N GLY A 587 -34.64 2.69 3.65
CA GLY A 587 -33.59 1.86 4.26
C GLY A 587 -32.91 0.93 3.26
N ARG A 588 -32.92 1.24 1.97
CA ARG A 588 -32.14 0.53 0.94
C ARG A 588 -30.83 1.29 0.66
N PRO A 589 -29.72 0.60 0.33
CA PRO A 589 -28.51 1.31 -0.04
C PRO A 589 -28.62 1.89 -1.47
N VAL A 590 -28.12 3.11 -1.64
CA VAL A 590 -27.95 3.79 -2.93
C VAL A 590 -26.47 4.14 -3.09
N ILE A 591 -25.89 3.76 -4.22
CA ILE A 591 -24.46 3.96 -4.51
C ILE A 591 -24.37 4.76 -5.81
N GLU A 592 -23.63 5.88 -5.79
CA GLU A 592 -23.44 6.74 -6.95
C GLU A 592 -21.95 6.78 -7.34
N SER A 593 -21.70 6.70 -8.65
CA SER A 593 -20.37 6.90 -9.22
C SER A 593 -20.39 7.98 -10.29
N GLN A 594 -19.39 8.85 -10.27
CA GLN A 594 -19.03 9.65 -11.44
C GLN A 594 -17.69 9.16 -12.00
N PRO A 595 -17.57 8.95 -13.33
CA PRO A 595 -16.27 8.71 -13.92
C PRO A 595 -15.40 9.95 -13.69
N LEU A 596 -14.24 9.77 -13.05
CA LEU A 596 -13.18 10.78 -13.04
C LEU A 596 -12.81 11.05 -14.50
N ARG A 597 -13.32 12.15 -15.07
CA ARG A 597 -12.73 12.73 -16.27
C ARG A 597 -11.33 13.18 -15.87
N LEU A 598 -10.32 12.45 -16.34
CA LEU A 598 -8.97 12.99 -16.46
C LEU A 598 -9.10 14.30 -17.23
N LEU A 599 -8.98 15.43 -16.53
CA LEU A 599 -8.76 16.73 -17.14
C LEU A 599 -7.34 16.73 -17.72
N GLY A 600 -7.15 16.01 -18.82
CA GLY A 600 -6.10 16.34 -19.79
C GLY A 600 -6.60 17.53 -20.61
N PRO A 601 -5.73 18.49 -20.95
CA PRO A 601 -6.11 19.54 -21.88
C PRO A 601 -6.49 18.88 -23.21
N ALA A 602 -7.74 19.08 -23.65
CA ALA A 602 -8.11 18.77 -25.02
C ALA A 602 -7.26 19.67 -25.94
N PRO A 603 -6.61 19.13 -26.98
CA PRO A 603 -5.88 19.96 -27.93
C PRO A 603 -6.88 20.92 -28.58
N ALA A 604 -6.56 22.21 -28.54
CA ALA A 604 -7.29 23.24 -29.25
C ALA A 604 -7.31 22.88 -30.74
N ALA A 605 -8.50 22.52 -31.25
CA ALA A 605 -8.76 22.54 -32.68
C ALA A 605 -8.75 24.01 -33.13
N LEU A 606 -7.59 24.49 -33.54
CA LEU A 606 -7.46 25.70 -34.35
C LEU A 606 -7.96 25.37 -35.76
N GLY A 607 -9.25 25.56 -35.97
CA GLY A 607 -9.75 25.95 -37.28
C GLY A 607 -9.46 27.43 -37.47
N ALA A 608 -8.57 27.76 -38.41
CA ALA A 608 -8.51 29.09 -39.00
C ALA A 608 -8.53 28.93 -40.52
N ALA A 609 -9.52 29.58 -41.10
CA ALA A 609 -9.72 29.71 -42.53
C ALA A 609 -8.53 30.40 -43.21
N GLY A 610 -8.27 29.94 -44.43
CA GLY A 610 -7.33 30.45 -45.42
C GLY A 610 -7.48 29.61 -46.67
#